data_AF-A0A4Q5YTB2-F1
#
_entry.id   AF-A0A4Q5YTB2-F1
#
_cell.length_a   1.000
_cell.length_b   1.000
_cell.length_c   1.000
_cell.angle_alpha   90.00
_cell.angle_beta   90.00
_cell.angle_gamma   90.00
#
_symmetry.space_group_name_H-M   'P 1'
#
loop_
_entity.id
_entity.type
_entity.pdbx_description
1 polymer ?
#
loop_
_entity_poly.entity_id
_entity_poly.type
_entity_poly.pdbx_seq_one_letter_code
_entity_poly.pdbx_strand_id
1 'polypeptide(L)'
;MQEKKKRRNAKSKYSPAIVRAVLYDVETSSQTLAQIAAKYGLPKGSGSLISKWVKKYSSSFTAMEDLQPETSNADHLSTAAKSRGERELQKQLEEAKRKIICLETMIDIAEREIGVDIRKKSGTKQ
;
A
#
# COMPACT_ATOMS: atom_id res chain seq x y z
N MET A 1 -29.53 30.24 -30.88
CA MET A 1 -29.09 28.84 -30.70
C MET A 1 -27.60 28.80 -31.02
N GLN A 2 -26.70 28.87 -30.02
CA GLN A 2 -25.26 28.88 -30.29
C GLN A 2 -24.70 27.46 -30.26
N GLU A 3 -24.29 27.01 -31.44
CA GLU A 3 -23.75 25.68 -31.69
C GLU A 3 -22.33 25.56 -31.10
N LYS A 4 -22.19 24.70 -30.09
CA LYS A 4 -20.92 24.45 -29.40
C LYS A 4 -19.97 23.71 -30.34
N LYS A 5 -19.09 24.46 -31.01
CA LYS A 5 -17.99 23.94 -31.84
C LYS A 5 -17.19 22.86 -31.09
N LYS A 6 -17.32 21.61 -31.53
CA LYS A 6 -16.57 20.44 -31.07
C LYS A 6 -15.07 20.70 -31.23
N ARG A 7 -14.38 20.97 -30.13
CA ARG A 7 -12.93 21.24 -30.15
C ARG A 7 -12.19 19.98 -30.59
N ARG A 8 -11.46 20.09 -31.70
CA ARG A 8 -10.56 19.07 -32.23
C ARG A 8 -9.60 18.61 -31.13
N ASN A 9 -9.51 17.30 -30.91
CA ASN A 9 -8.71 16.68 -29.87
C ASN A 9 -7.22 16.89 -30.20
N ALA A 10 -6.63 17.99 -29.70
CA ALA A 10 -5.21 18.23 -29.81
C ALA A 10 -4.48 17.12 -29.03
N LYS A 11 -3.65 16.33 -29.72
CA LYS A 11 -2.81 15.30 -29.09
C LYS A 11 -2.09 15.96 -27.91
N SER A 12 -2.31 15.42 -26.71
CA SER A 12 -1.64 15.89 -25.50
C SER A 12 -0.13 15.84 -25.73
N LYS A 13 0.58 16.94 -25.41
CA LYS A 13 2.05 17.00 -25.49
C LYS A 13 2.74 16.00 -24.55
N TYR A 14 2.01 15.48 -23.56
CA TYR A 14 2.52 14.58 -22.54
C TYR A 14 2.01 13.16 -22.76
N SER A 15 2.93 12.19 -22.63
CA SER A 15 2.62 10.77 -22.66
C SER A 15 1.60 10.43 -21.57
N PRO A 16 0.60 9.58 -21.86
CA PRO A 16 -0.38 9.14 -20.87
C PRO A 16 0.27 8.46 -19.65
N ALA A 17 1.43 7.81 -19.82
CA ALA A 17 2.16 7.19 -18.72
C ALA A 17 2.67 8.22 -17.70
N ILE A 18 3.21 9.34 -18.18
CA ILE A 18 3.71 10.43 -17.32
C ILE A 18 2.54 11.08 -16.56
N VAL A 19 1.42 11.32 -17.24
CA VAL A 19 0.23 11.91 -16.61
C VAL A 19 -0.29 11.00 -15.50
N ARG A 20 -0.30 9.67 -15.69
CA ARG A 20 -0.70 8.72 -14.66
C ARG A 20 0.24 8.72 -13.45
N ALA A 21 1.55 8.68 -13.69
CA ALA A 21 2.54 8.70 -12.60
C ALA A 21 2.42 9.98 -11.75
N VAL A 22 2.25 11.14 -12.40
CA VAL A 22 2.03 12.43 -11.72
C VAL A 22 0.76 12.39 -10.87
N LEU A 23 -0.36 11.83 -11.38
CA LEU A 23 -1.61 11.75 -10.62
C LEU A 23 -1.48 10.83 -9.39
N TYR A 24 -0.81 9.69 -9.54
CA TYR A 24 -0.54 8.76 -8.43
C TYR A 24 0.28 9.42 -7.32
N ASP A 25 1.34 10.16 -7.68
CA ASP A 25 2.16 10.90 -6.70
C ASP A 25 1.36 12.01 -6.00
N VAL A 26 0.43 12.68 -6.69
CA VAL A 26 -0.42 13.72 -6.08
C VAL A 26 -1.32 13.16 -4.99
N GLU A 27 -1.76 11.91 -5.13
CA GLU A 27 -2.63 11.26 -4.14
C GLU A 27 -1.85 10.55 -3.02
N THR A 28 -0.71 9.94 -3.36
CA THR A 28 0.10 9.15 -2.41
C THR A 28 1.02 10.03 -1.57
N SER A 29 1.56 11.12 -2.16
CA SER A 29 2.51 11.98 -1.48
C SER A 29 1.85 13.26 -0.97
N SER A 30 2.17 13.68 0.26
CA SER A 30 1.76 14.98 0.81
C SER A 30 2.58 16.16 0.25
N GLN A 31 3.09 16.04 -0.99
CA GLN A 31 3.92 17.04 -1.63
C GLN A 31 3.06 18.09 -2.36
N THR A 32 3.59 19.31 -2.46
CA THR A 32 2.94 20.37 -3.24
C THR A 32 3.00 20.06 -4.74
N LEU A 33 2.01 20.53 -5.50
CA LEU A 33 1.99 20.35 -6.96
C LEU A 33 3.25 20.88 -7.65
N ALA A 34 3.91 21.89 -7.08
CA ALA A 34 5.17 22.44 -7.58
C ALA A 34 6.35 21.47 -7.37
N GLN A 35 6.40 20.76 -6.24
CA GLN A 35 7.42 19.75 -5.95
C GLN A 35 7.24 18.53 -6.85
N ILE A 36 6.00 18.08 -7.06
CA ILE A 36 5.70 16.97 -7.97
C ILE A 36 6.06 17.36 -9.40
N ALA A 37 5.72 18.59 -9.83
CA ALA A 37 6.15 19.10 -11.12
C ALA A 37 7.68 19.06 -11.30
N ALA A 38 8.43 19.46 -10.28
CA ALA A 38 9.89 19.40 -10.30
C ALA A 38 10.41 17.96 -10.40
N LYS A 39 9.81 17.02 -9.67
CA LYS A 39 10.17 15.58 -9.69
C LYS A 39 10.06 14.97 -11.08
N TYR A 40 9.04 15.35 -11.85
CA TYR A 40 8.81 14.85 -13.22
C TYR A 40 9.39 15.75 -14.32
N GLY A 41 10.20 16.77 -13.98
CA GLY A 41 10.83 17.66 -14.96
C GLY A 41 9.84 18.57 -15.72
N LEU A 42 8.66 18.83 -15.15
CA LEU A 42 7.66 19.70 -15.74
C LEU A 42 8.06 21.18 -15.62
N PRO A 43 7.72 22.03 -16.61
CA PRO A 43 8.07 23.45 -16.59
C PRO A 43 7.49 24.16 -15.37
N LYS A 44 8.21 25.18 -14.87
CA LYS A 44 7.75 26.04 -13.76
C LYS A 44 6.38 26.64 -14.10
N GLY A 45 5.43 26.53 -13.16
CA GLY A 45 4.03 26.96 -13.39
C GLY A 45 3.09 25.88 -13.93
N SER A 46 3.56 24.64 -14.09
CA SER A 46 2.73 23.50 -14.50
C SER A 46 1.71 23.03 -13.45
N GLY A 47 1.66 23.61 -12.25
CA GLY A 47 0.67 23.25 -11.22
C GLY A 47 -0.79 23.40 -11.69
N SER A 48 -1.09 24.41 -12.51
CA SER A 48 -2.43 24.57 -13.10
C SER A 48 -2.78 23.46 -14.10
N LEU A 49 -1.78 22.94 -14.82
CA LEU A 49 -1.95 21.82 -15.74
C LEU A 49 -2.22 20.52 -14.98
N ILE A 50 -1.49 20.27 -13.90
CA ILE A 50 -1.71 19.11 -13.03
C ILE A 50 -3.11 19.19 -12.40
N SER A 51 -3.55 20.36 -11.93
CA SER A 51 -4.92 20.55 -11.41
C SER A 51 -5.99 20.23 -12.46
N LYS A 52 -5.76 20.59 -13.75
CA LYS A 52 -6.66 20.20 -14.85
C LYS A 52 -6.66 18.69 -15.09
N TRP A 53 -5.51 18.02 -14.95
CA TRP A 53 -5.44 16.57 -15.04
C TRP A 53 -6.19 15.92 -13.89
N VAL A 54 -5.96 16.36 -12.64
CA VAL A 54 -6.69 15.85 -11.48
C VAL A 54 -8.20 15.99 -11.69
N LYS A 55 -8.70 17.15 -12.11
CA LYS A 55 -10.14 17.33 -12.40
C LYS A 55 -10.66 16.49 -13.57
N LYS A 56 -9.84 16.26 -14.59
CA LYS A 56 -10.22 15.47 -15.77
C LYS A 56 -10.27 13.98 -15.45
N TYR A 57 -9.33 13.51 -14.64
CA TYR A 57 -9.17 12.11 -14.34
C TYR A 57 -9.79 11.71 -13.00
N SER A 58 -10.20 12.64 -12.12
CA SER A 58 -10.83 12.32 -10.83
C SER A 58 -12.07 11.43 -10.96
N SER A 59 -12.82 11.54 -12.07
CA SER A 59 -13.98 10.69 -12.34
C SER A 59 -13.64 9.34 -12.99
N SER A 60 -12.45 9.21 -13.57
CA SER A 60 -11.95 7.98 -14.19
C SER A 60 -10.96 7.23 -13.32
N PHE A 61 -10.39 7.89 -12.30
CA PHE A 61 -9.34 7.37 -11.45
C PHE A 61 -9.87 6.30 -10.50
N THR A 62 -11.12 6.42 -10.03
CA THR A 62 -11.85 5.36 -9.32
C THR A 62 -12.05 4.09 -10.15
N ALA A 63 -11.88 4.14 -11.47
CA ALA A 63 -11.89 2.96 -12.36
C ALA A 63 -10.47 2.54 -12.80
N MET A 64 -9.42 3.20 -12.30
CA MET A 64 -8.03 3.05 -12.73
C MET A 64 -7.11 2.58 -11.59
N GLU A 65 -7.69 1.87 -10.62
CA GLU A 65 -7.00 1.27 -9.47
C GLU A 65 -6.04 0.11 -9.88
N ASP A 66 -5.98 -0.23 -11.17
CA ASP A 66 -5.26 -1.39 -11.71
C ASP A 66 -3.97 -1.04 -12.49
N LEU A 67 -3.48 0.20 -12.41
CA LEU A 67 -2.27 0.60 -13.15
C LEU A 67 -1.30 1.38 -12.26
N GLN A 68 -0.73 0.68 -11.27
CA GLN A 68 0.57 1.05 -10.73
C GLN A 68 1.57 1.15 -11.90
N PRO A 69 2.37 2.22 -12.02
CA PRO A 69 3.55 2.15 -12.85
C PRO A 69 4.42 1.03 -12.27
N GLU A 70 4.77 0.03 -13.08
CA GLU A 70 5.75 -1.02 -12.80
C GLU A 70 7.14 -0.39 -12.59
N THR A 71 7.28 0.37 -11.52
CA THR A 71 8.55 0.82 -10.96
C THR A 71 8.62 0.20 -9.59
N SER A 72 9.05 -1.06 -9.58
CA SER A 72 9.72 -1.75 -8.46
C SER A 72 9.54 -1.08 -7.10
N ASN A 73 8.35 -1.21 -6.51
CA ASN A 73 8.06 -1.11 -5.08
C ASN A 73 6.60 -1.51 -4.92
N ALA A 74 6.40 -2.80 -4.71
CA ALA A 74 5.15 -3.38 -4.30
C ALA A 74 4.80 -2.83 -2.93
N ASP A 75 3.96 -1.80 -2.84
CA ASP A 75 3.20 -1.43 -1.63
C ASP A 75 2.42 -0.14 -1.91
N HIS A 76 1.13 -0.28 -2.26
CA HIS A 76 0.03 0.69 -2.07
C HIS A 76 -1.00 0.56 -3.19
N LEU A 77 -1.84 -0.47 -3.14
CA LEU A 77 -3.28 -0.40 -3.49
C LEU A 77 -3.99 -1.72 -3.19
N SER A 78 -3.87 -2.14 -1.94
CA SER A 78 -4.74 -3.17 -1.37
C SER A 78 -4.74 -2.94 0.14
N THR A 79 -5.16 -1.76 0.60
CA THR A 79 -5.02 -1.41 2.03
C THR A 79 -6.31 -1.63 2.80
N ALA A 80 -7.47 -1.71 2.13
CA ALA A 80 -8.78 -1.89 2.78
C ALA A 80 -9.25 -3.36 2.86
N ALA A 81 -8.96 -4.17 1.83
CA ALA A 81 -9.30 -5.61 1.84
C ALA A 81 -8.20 -6.47 2.48
N LYS A 82 -6.94 -6.10 2.26
CA LYS A 82 -5.77 -6.78 2.84
C LYS A 82 -5.65 -6.51 4.35
N SER A 83 -6.07 -5.34 4.83
CA SER A 83 -6.10 -5.06 6.28
C SER A 83 -7.07 -5.95 7.07
N ARG A 84 -8.18 -6.42 6.47
CA ARG A 84 -9.07 -7.38 7.15
C ARG A 84 -8.40 -8.76 7.28
N GLY A 85 -7.80 -9.23 6.20
CA GLY A 85 -7.06 -10.50 6.20
C GLY A 85 -5.84 -10.45 7.13
N GLU A 86 -5.08 -9.36 7.09
CA GLU A 86 -3.92 -9.13 7.95
C GLU A 86 -4.31 -9.03 9.42
N ARG A 87 -5.41 -8.34 9.76
CA ARG A 87 -5.89 -8.26 11.14
C ARG A 87 -6.35 -9.61 11.68
N GLU A 88 -7.04 -10.39 10.85
CA GLU A 88 -7.47 -11.75 11.22
C GLU A 88 -6.25 -12.68 11.37
N LEU A 89 -5.30 -12.63 10.45
CA LEU A 89 -4.04 -13.38 10.54
C LEU A 89 -3.22 -12.97 11.78
N GLN A 90 -3.13 -11.69 12.10
CA GLN A 90 -2.47 -11.19 13.31
C GLN A 90 -3.16 -11.70 14.57
N LYS A 91 -4.50 -11.70 14.59
CA LYS A 91 -5.29 -12.24 15.71
C LYS A 91 -5.05 -13.74 15.89
N GLN A 92 -5.07 -14.52 14.81
CA GLN A 92 -4.77 -15.95 14.85
C GLN A 92 -3.34 -16.22 15.34
N LEU A 93 -2.37 -15.42 14.90
CA LEU A 93 -0.98 -15.50 15.33
C LEU A 93 -0.86 -15.19 16.83
N GLU A 94 -1.55 -14.15 17.31
CA GLU A 94 -1.58 -13.80 18.73
C GLU A 94 -2.23 -14.91 19.58
N GLU A 95 -3.36 -15.46 19.14
CA GLU A 95 -4.01 -16.59 19.80
C GLU A 95 -3.11 -17.83 19.86
N ALA A 96 -2.41 -18.15 18.77
CA ALA A 96 -1.44 -19.26 18.74
C ALA A 96 -0.28 -19.03 19.73
N LYS A 97 0.28 -17.81 19.77
CA LYS A 97 1.34 -17.45 20.74
C LYS A 97 0.85 -17.59 22.18
N ARG A 98 -0.35 -17.11 22.50
CA ARG A 98 -0.94 -17.24 23.84
C ARG A 98 -1.13 -18.70 24.23
N LYS A 99 -1.60 -19.55 23.32
CA LYS A 99 -1.72 -21.00 23.54
C LYS A 99 -0.36 -21.64 23.83
N ILE A 100 0.67 -21.31 23.05
CA ILE A 100 2.03 -21.81 23.27
C ILE A 100 2.54 -21.43 24.66
N ILE A 101 2.43 -20.15 25.05
CA ILE A 101 2.86 -19.68 26.38
C ILE A 101 2.13 -20.44 27.50
N CYS A 102 0.81 -20.62 27.37
CA CYS A 102 0.03 -21.36 28.35
C CYS A 102 0.49 -22.82 28.49
N LEU A 103 0.73 -23.49 27.36
CA LEU A 103 1.21 -24.87 27.33
C LEU A 103 2.62 -24.99 27.93
N GLU A 104 3.53 -24.10 27.58
CA GLU A 104 4.88 -24.04 28.16
C GLU A 104 4.81 -23.81 29.68
N THR A 105 3.96 -22.90 30.13
CA THR A 105 3.78 -22.63 31.57
C THR A 105 3.21 -23.84 32.30
N MET A 106 2.26 -24.57 31.70
CA MET A 106 1.70 -25.79 32.28
C MET A 106 2.75 -26.90 32.35
N ILE A 107 3.63 -27.00 31.36
CA ILE A 107 4.78 -27.92 31.38
C ILE A 107 5.72 -27.55 32.54
N ASP A 108 6.06 -26.27 32.72
CA ASP A 108 6.91 -25.82 33.81
C ASP A 108 6.31 -26.13 35.20
N ILE A 109 5.00 -25.96 35.35
CA ILE A 109 4.27 -26.32 36.59
C ILE A 109 4.31 -27.83 36.81
N ALA A 110 4.05 -28.62 35.77
CA ALA A 110 4.08 -30.09 35.87
C ALA A 110 5.47 -30.63 36.22
N GLU A 111 6.53 -30.08 35.62
CA GLU A 111 7.91 -30.43 35.95
C GLU A 111 8.27 -30.06 37.39
N ARG A 112 7.79 -28.89 37.86
CA ARG A 112 8.08 -28.37 39.20
C ARG A 112 7.33 -29.08 40.32
N GLU A 113 6.02 -29.28 40.15
CA GLU A 113 5.15 -29.77 41.23
C GLU A 113 4.94 -31.28 41.20
N ILE A 114 4.92 -31.89 40.00
CA ILE A 114 4.66 -33.32 39.81
C ILE A 114 5.97 -34.10 39.62
N GLY A 115 7.07 -33.41 39.30
CA GLY A 115 8.40 -34.03 39.13
C GLY A 115 8.54 -34.90 37.89
N VAL A 116 7.63 -34.76 36.91
CA VAL A 116 7.67 -35.47 35.63
C VAL A 116 8.50 -34.65 34.66
N ASP A 117 9.59 -35.22 34.13
CA ASP A 117 10.43 -34.57 33.11
C ASP A 117 9.76 -34.68 31.74
N ILE A 118 9.20 -33.59 31.23
CA ILE A 118 8.40 -33.58 29.99
C ILE A 118 9.24 -33.04 28.83
N ARG A 119 10.06 -32.02 29.07
CA ARG A 119 10.88 -31.39 28.04
C ARG A 119 12.20 -32.13 27.83
N LYS A 120 12.53 -32.39 26.57
CA LYS A 120 13.87 -32.88 26.21
C LYS A 120 14.92 -31.81 26.54
N LYS A 121 15.78 -32.08 27.53
CA LYS A 121 16.94 -31.24 27.85
C LYS A 121 17.98 -31.40 26.74
N SER A 122 18.44 -30.30 26.15
CA SER A 122 19.51 -30.31 25.14
C SER A 122 20.83 -30.62 25.83
N GLY A 123 21.11 -31.92 25.99
CA GLY A 123 22.33 -32.43 26.57
C GLY A 123 22.57 -33.86 26.14
N THR A 124 23.42 -34.06 25.13
CA THR A 124 24.20 -35.28 25.02
C THR A 124 25.62 -34.85 24.69
N LYS A 125 26.53 -35.22 25.58
CA LYS A 125 27.98 -35.00 25.48
C LYS A 125 28.45 -35.44 24.09
N GLN A 126 29.06 -34.53 23.33
CA GLN A 126 29.96 -34.91 22.23
C GLN A 126 31.34 -35.20 22.81
#